data_AF-A0A7J2PY07-F1
#
_entry.id   AF-A0A7J2PY07-F1
#
_cell.length_a   1.000
_cell.length_b   1.000
_cell.length_c   1.000
_cell.angle_alpha   90.00
_cell.angle_beta   90.00
_cell.angle_gamma   90.00
#
_symmetry.space_group_name_H-M   'P 1'
#
loop_
_entity.id
_entity.type
_entity.pdbx_description
1 polymer ?
#
loop_
_entity_poly.entity_id
_entity_poly.type
_entity_poly.pdbx_seq_one_letter_code
_entity_poly.pdbx_strand_id
1 'polypeptide(L)'
;MKLLVGDDECRTQEKAMAHHNKRKEVTLGLSHIFQLWKENNTEAIESLRKNFDPRWLVLSDRIIYDKENLSAKIIHNANSTVTKQTEINLKEVPYCNPTYLKDLLDKDTGLEYIRALINNKKATKEQIINFFVTLSGKKEKNIRFWTPSQSSRKGKQVRSVGLYFNDLGRFIVGGDNWFVGDGGLSRGVIIDSAKQTKKRRKSKCRFKRMVKKSRKN
;
A
#
# COMPACT_ATOMS: atom_id res chain seq x y z
N MET A 1 14.93 -2.25 3.30
CA MET A 1 13.79 -1.75 4.10
C MET A 1 13.12 -2.89 4.89
N LYS A 2 12.38 -2.65 5.99
CA LYS A 2 11.72 -3.74 6.75
C LYS A 2 10.23 -3.50 7.02
N LEU A 3 9.38 -4.43 6.58
CA LEU A 3 7.95 -4.45 6.89
C LEU A 3 7.71 -4.83 8.36
N LEU A 4 6.84 -4.09 9.06
CA LEU A 4 6.43 -4.41 10.43
C LEU A 4 5.24 -5.36 10.43
N VAL A 5 5.07 -6.13 11.50
CA VAL A 5 3.90 -6.98 11.72
C VAL A 5 2.66 -6.09 11.94
N GLY A 6 1.55 -6.45 11.29
CA GLY A 6 0.25 -5.79 11.48
C GLY A 6 -0.33 -6.07 12.87
N ASP A 7 -1.37 -5.32 13.23
CA ASP A 7 -2.13 -5.53 14.48
C ASP A 7 -3.57 -6.00 14.22
N ASP A 8 -3.89 -6.32 12.97
CA ASP A 8 -5.19 -6.78 12.48
C ASP A 8 -6.39 -5.85 12.80
N GLU A 9 -6.11 -4.63 13.27
CA GLU A 9 -7.13 -3.63 13.56
C GLU A 9 -7.53 -2.87 12.28
N CYS A 10 -8.85 -2.81 12.07
CA CYS A 10 -9.43 -2.11 10.93
C CYS A 10 -9.55 -0.60 11.20
N ARG A 11 -8.92 0.21 10.35
CA ARG A 11 -8.87 1.67 10.49
C ARG A 11 -9.09 2.34 9.13
N THR A 12 -9.70 3.53 9.17
CA THR A 12 -9.69 4.44 8.02
C THR A 12 -8.26 4.91 7.76
N GLN A 13 -7.96 5.46 6.59
CA GLN A 13 -6.61 5.96 6.30
C GLN A 13 -6.17 6.99 7.35
N GLU A 14 -7.06 7.92 7.74
CA GLU A 14 -6.76 8.91 8.77
C GLU A 14 -6.38 8.27 10.11
N LYS A 15 -7.17 7.30 10.58
CA LYS A 15 -6.93 6.59 11.86
C LYS A 15 -5.66 5.74 11.78
N ALA A 16 -5.38 5.12 10.64
CA ALA A 16 -4.15 4.36 10.41
C ALA A 16 -2.90 5.27 10.47
N MET A 17 -2.95 6.44 9.82
CA MET A 17 -1.86 7.43 9.88
C MET A 17 -1.63 7.92 11.31
N ALA A 18 -2.69 8.27 12.05
CA ALA A 18 -2.59 8.68 13.45
C ALA A 18 -1.95 7.59 14.32
N HIS A 19 -2.34 6.32 14.13
CA HIS A 19 -1.78 5.18 14.84
C HIS A 19 -0.26 5.03 14.62
N HIS A 20 0.19 5.00 13.36
CA HIS A 20 1.62 4.81 13.06
C HIS A 20 2.46 6.04 13.44
N ASN A 21 1.93 7.26 13.28
CA ASN A 21 2.58 8.48 13.76
C ASN A 21 2.83 8.44 15.27
N LYS A 22 1.84 8.02 16.08
CA LYS A 22 1.98 7.84 17.54
C LYS A 22 3.11 6.86 17.90
N ARG A 23 3.33 5.87 17.04
CA ARG A 23 4.38 4.84 17.20
C ARG A 23 5.73 5.24 16.57
N LYS A 24 5.80 6.41 15.93
CA LYS A 24 6.94 6.88 15.13
C LYS A 24 7.32 5.86 14.04
N GLU A 25 6.32 5.26 13.42
CA GLU A 25 6.43 4.32 12.31
C GLU A 25 6.00 5.01 11.00
N VAL A 26 6.62 4.65 9.89
CA VAL A 26 6.14 5.08 8.57
C VAL A 26 5.01 4.13 8.17
N THR A 27 3.85 4.66 7.80
CA THR A 27 2.76 3.85 7.25
C THR A 27 3.14 3.38 5.84
N LEU A 28 2.87 2.10 5.56
CA LEU A 28 3.16 1.49 4.27
C LEU A 28 2.41 2.21 3.15
N GLY A 29 3.11 2.42 2.04
CA GLY A 29 2.62 3.05 0.82
C GLY A 29 3.03 2.20 -0.37
N LEU A 30 2.43 2.42 -1.54
CA LEU A 30 2.64 1.57 -2.71
C LEU A 30 4.08 1.68 -3.23
N SER A 31 4.69 2.86 -3.14
CA SER A 31 6.11 3.07 -3.43
C SER A 31 7.03 2.25 -2.52
N HIS A 32 6.68 2.08 -1.25
CA HIS A 32 7.40 1.17 -0.34
C HIS A 32 7.26 -0.28 -0.78
N ILE A 33 6.05 -0.71 -1.17
CA ILE A 33 5.82 -2.07 -1.64
C ILE A 33 6.62 -2.34 -2.92
N PHE A 34 6.68 -1.37 -3.83
CA PHE A 34 7.50 -1.45 -5.04
C PHE A 34 9.00 -1.56 -4.70
N GLN A 35 9.48 -0.83 -3.69
CA GLN A 35 10.85 -0.94 -3.21
C GLN A 35 11.14 -2.32 -2.59
N LEU A 36 10.22 -2.91 -1.81
CA LEU A 36 10.37 -4.29 -1.29
C LEU A 36 10.51 -5.32 -2.42
N TRP A 37 9.72 -5.14 -3.49
CA TRP A 37 9.82 -5.99 -4.68
C TRP A 37 11.18 -5.86 -5.36
N LYS A 38 11.69 -4.63 -5.55
CA LYS A 38 13.04 -4.42 -6.11
C LYS A 38 14.17 -4.99 -5.26
N GLU A 39 13.99 -4.99 -3.94
CA GLU A 39 14.92 -5.60 -2.98
C GLU A 39 14.80 -7.14 -2.95
N ASN A 40 13.95 -7.75 -3.79
CA ASN A 40 13.64 -9.18 -3.79
C ASN A 40 13.21 -9.70 -2.40
N ASN A 41 12.51 -8.88 -1.62
CA ASN A 41 12.06 -9.23 -0.28
C ASN A 41 10.77 -10.08 -0.34
N THR A 42 10.92 -11.33 -0.77
CA THR A 42 9.82 -12.28 -0.99
C THR A 42 9.00 -12.52 0.28
N GLU A 43 9.66 -12.66 1.44
CA GLU A 43 9.00 -12.84 2.74
C GLU A 43 8.04 -11.68 3.05
N ALA A 44 8.47 -10.43 2.81
CA ALA A 44 7.61 -9.27 3.05
C ALA A 44 6.42 -9.24 2.07
N ILE A 45 6.64 -9.55 0.79
CA ILE A 45 5.55 -9.60 -0.21
C ILE A 45 4.55 -10.70 0.14
N GLU A 46 5.00 -11.89 0.52
CA GLU A 46 4.13 -12.99 0.96
C GLU A 46 3.36 -12.63 2.23
N SER A 47 3.99 -11.93 3.18
CA SER A 47 3.31 -11.41 4.37
C SER A 47 2.21 -10.40 4.01
N LEU A 48 2.42 -9.54 3.01
CA LEU A 48 1.43 -8.56 2.56
C LEU A 48 0.22 -9.20 1.90
N ARG A 49 0.39 -10.30 1.14
CA ARG A 49 -0.74 -10.98 0.49
C ARG A 49 -1.83 -11.41 1.46
N LYS A 50 -1.46 -11.73 2.72
CA LYS A 50 -2.39 -12.08 3.80
C LYS A 50 -3.26 -10.90 4.26
N ASN A 51 -2.93 -9.67 3.86
CA ASN A 51 -3.71 -8.48 4.20
C ASN A 51 -4.68 -8.05 3.08
N PHE A 52 -4.74 -8.78 1.96
CA PHE A 52 -5.64 -8.46 0.85
C PHE A 52 -7.02 -9.14 0.98
N ASP A 53 -7.18 -10.05 1.94
CA ASP A 53 -8.36 -10.88 2.21
C ASP A 53 -8.31 -11.26 3.71
N PRO A 54 -9.38 -11.06 4.52
CA PRO A 54 -10.77 -10.69 4.15
C PRO A 54 -11.03 -9.19 4.06
N ARG A 55 -10.00 -8.35 4.21
CA ARG A 55 -10.15 -6.89 4.13
C ARG A 55 -9.14 -6.33 3.15
N TRP A 56 -9.36 -5.09 2.76
CA TRP A 56 -8.38 -4.32 2.02
C TRP A 56 -7.26 -3.76 2.89
N LEU A 57 -6.08 -3.64 2.30
CA LEU A 57 -4.92 -2.96 2.87
C LEU A 57 -4.97 -1.49 2.49
N VAL A 58 -5.12 -0.64 3.51
CA VAL A 58 -5.09 0.83 3.39
C VAL A 58 -3.65 1.31 3.36
N LEU A 59 -3.31 2.08 2.33
CA LEU A 59 -1.98 2.64 2.14
C LEU A 59 -1.91 4.10 2.60
N SER A 60 -0.69 4.59 2.77
CA SER A 60 -0.39 6.00 3.08
C SER A 60 -0.50 6.94 1.87
N ASP A 61 -0.76 6.40 0.68
CA ASP A 61 -0.92 7.19 -0.54
C ASP A 61 -2.33 7.77 -0.64
N ARG A 62 -2.43 9.03 -1.04
CA ARG A 62 -3.68 9.75 -1.21
C ARG A 62 -3.74 10.38 -2.60
N ILE A 63 -4.90 10.36 -3.21
CA ILE A 63 -5.17 11.02 -4.49
C ILE A 63 -6.15 12.16 -4.22
N ILE A 64 -5.79 13.37 -4.62
CA ILE A 64 -6.66 14.54 -4.62
C ILE A 64 -7.02 14.82 -6.08
N TYR A 65 -8.24 14.46 -6.46
CA TYR A 65 -8.77 14.70 -7.79
C TYR A 65 -9.27 16.14 -7.95
N ASP A 66 -9.06 16.73 -9.12
CA ASP A 66 -9.68 18.01 -9.47
C ASP A 66 -11.20 17.87 -9.70
N LYS A 67 -11.99 18.89 -9.35
CA LYS A 67 -13.46 18.86 -9.51
C LYS A 67 -13.88 19.11 -10.95
N GLU A 68 -13.13 19.92 -11.68
CA GLU A 68 -13.52 20.46 -12.98
C GLU A 68 -12.90 19.71 -14.14
N ASN A 69 -11.75 19.06 -13.93
CA ASN A 69 -11.05 18.30 -14.96
C ASN A 69 -10.47 16.97 -14.44
N LEU A 70 -9.78 16.25 -15.33
CA LEU A 70 -9.22 14.93 -15.03
C LEU A 70 -7.88 14.95 -14.28
N SER A 71 -7.32 16.12 -13.98
CA SER A 71 -6.05 16.24 -13.26
C SER A 71 -6.18 15.77 -11.81
N ALA A 72 -5.05 15.40 -11.23
CA ALA A 72 -5.00 15.01 -9.83
C ALA A 72 -3.60 15.22 -9.23
N LYS A 73 -3.56 15.24 -7.90
CA LYS A 73 -2.33 15.21 -7.13
C LYS A 73 -2.24 13.92 -6.33
N ILE A 74 -1.18 13.16 -6.52
CA ILE A 74 -0.85 12.00 -5.70
C ILE A 74 0.10 12.45 -4.59
N ILE A 75 -0.26 12.15 -3.34
CA ILE A 75 0.53 12.42 -2.14
C ILE A 75 0.97 11.09 -1.55
N HIS A 76 2.26 10.79 -1.59
CA HIS A 76 2.85 9.69 -0.85
C HIS A 76 3.12 10.09 0.60
N ASN A 77 2.95 9.14 1.53
CA ASN A 77 3.11 9.37 2.97
C ASN A 77 2.17 10.45 3.54
N ALA A 78 0.95 10.54 3.00
CA ALA A 78 -0.02 11.55 3.39
C ALA A 78 -0.24 11.56 4.90
N ASN A 79 -0.20 12.74 5.50
CA ASN A 79 -0.29 13.00 6.95
C ASN A 79 0.80 12.32 7.82
N SER A 80 1.91 11.83 7.26
CA SER A 80 3.00 11.30 8.09
C SER A 80 3.75 12.41 8.83
N THR A 81 4.07 12.19 10.10
CA THR A 81 4.98 13.05 10.90
C THR A 81 6.39 12.47 11.01
N VAL A 82 6.62 11.31 10.39
CA VAL A 82 7.85 10.50 10.54
C VAL A 82 8.73 10.58 9.30
N THR A 83 8.10 10.69 8.13
CA THR A 83 8.78 10.87 6.84
C THR A 83 8.16 12.02 6.05
N LYS A 84 8.95 12.63 5.18
CA LYS A 84 8.49 13.74 4.34
C LYS A 84 7.49 13.24 3.30
N GLN A 85 6.44 14.02 3.07
CA GLN A 85 5.50 13.79 1.97
C GLN A 85 6.17 14.06 0.62
N THR A 86 5.78 13.27 -0.37
CA THR A 86 6.13 13.52 -1.78
C THR A 86 4.84 13.75 -2.54
N GLU A 87 4.78 14.85 -3.28
CA GLU A 87 3.62 15.20 -4.10
C GLU A 87 3.98 15.08 -5.59
N ILE A 88 3.08 14.48 -6.37
CA ILE A 88 3.20 14.35 -7.83
C ILE A 88 1.90 14.86 -8.44
N ASN A 89 2.02 15.89 -9.27
CA ASN A 89 0.89 16.40 -10.05
C ASN A 89 0.81 15.63 -11.38
N LEU A 90 -0.40 15.19 -11.72
CA LEU A 90 -0.73 14.52 -12.96
C LEU A 90 -1.71 15.39 -13.74
N LYS A 91 -1.46 15.55 -15.04
CA LYS A 91 -2.38 16.26 -15.94
C LYS A 91 -3.70 15.50 -16.09
N GLU A 92 -3.63 14.17 -16.04
CA GLU A 92 -4.79 13.31 -16.22
C GLU A 92 -4.64 12.03 -15.39
N VAL A 93 -5.73 11.65 -14.69
CA VAL A 93 -5.92 10.30 -14.16
C VAL A 93 -7.11 9.67 -14.88
N PRO A 94 -6.91 8.55 -15.62
CA PRO A 94 -7.99 7.92 -16.37
C PRO A 94 -9.06 7.37 -15.42
N TYR A 95 -10.32 7.37 -15.87
CA TYR A 95 -11.41 6.66 -15.20
C TYR A 95 -11.26 5.15 -15.40
N CYS A 96 -11.33 4.38 -14.32
CA CYS A 96 -11.22 2.93 -14.31
C CYS A 96 -12.39 2.30 -13.53
N ASN A 97 -13.20 1.46 -14.17
CA ASN A 97 -14.33 0.79 -13.50
C ASN A 97 -14.67 -0.60 -14.06
N PRO A 98 -14.08 -1.64 -13.46
CA PRO A 98 -12.63 -1.76 -13.36
C PRO A 98 -11.96 -1.75 -14.73
N THR A 99 -10.71 -1.30 -14.82
CA THR A 99 -9.87 -1.45 -16.01
C THR A 99 -8.74 -2.46 -15.74
N TYR A 100 -8.45 -3.34 -16.70
CA TYR A 100 -7.35 -4.30 -16.56
C TYR A 100 -5.99 -3.62 -16.62
N LEU A 101 -4.99 -4.20 -15.94
CA LEU A 101 -3.63 -3.66 -15.91
C LEU A 101 -3.06 -3.40 -17.31
N LYS A 102 -3.22 -4.37 -18.23
CA LYS A 102 -2.68 -4.26 -19.59
C LYS A 102 -3.32 -3.11 -20.38
N ASP A 103 -4.65 -3.07 -20.41
CA ASP A 103 -5.42 -2.03 -21.09
C ASP A 103 -5.10 -0.63 -20.55
N LEU A 104 -4.85 -0.53 -19.23
CA LEU A 104 -4.43 0.72 -18.60
C LEU A 104 -3.02 1.12 -19.03
N LEU A 105 -2.08 0.18 -19.09
CA LEU A 105 -0.70 0.43 -19.51
C LEU A 105 -0.56 0.76 -20.99
N ASP A 106 -1.53 0.38 -21.83
CA ASP A 106 -1.54 0.72 -23.25
C ASP A 106 -1.95 2.18 -23.54
N LYS A 107 -2.34 2.93 -22.50
CA LYS A 107 -2.57 4.37 -22.55
C LYS A 107 -1.41 5.11 -21.89
N ASP A 108 -0.89 6.16 -22.52
CA ASP A 108 0.18 6.98 -21.95
C ASP A 108 -0.21 7.56 -20.59
N THR A 109 -1.46 8.04 -20.44
CA THR A 109 -1.99 8.56 -19.18
C THR A 109 -2.10 7.49 -18.10
N GLY A 110 -2.39 6.23 -18.48
CA GLY A 110 -2.42 5.10 -17.56
C GLY A 110 -1.02 4.66 -17.10
N LEU A 111 -0.05 4.64 -18.01
CA LEU A 111 1.36 4.39 -17.67
C LEU A 111 1.93 5.50 -16.75
N GLU A 112 1.66 6.77 -17.06
CA GLU A 112 2.06 7.90 -16.22
C GLU A 112 1.44 7.82 -14.82
N TYR A 113 0.14 7.52 -14.75
CA TYR A 113 -0.57 7.33 -13.50
C TYR A 113 0.04 6.22 -12.63
N ILE A 114 0.31 5.05 -13.19
CA ILE A 114 0.90 3.95 -12.42
C ILE A 114 2.33 4.28 -11.99
N ARG A 115 3.14 4.90 -12.86
CA ARG A 115 4.48 5.38 -12.51
C ARG A 115 4.46 6.36 -11.35
N ALA A 116 3.48 7.25 -11.32
CA ALA A 116 3.29 8.17 -10.20
C ALA A 116 2.85 7.42 -8.93
N LEU A 117 1.89 6.49 -9.02
CA LEU A 117 1.45 5.68 -7.88
C LEU A 117 2.57 4.87 -7.20
N ILE A 118 3.51 4.30 -7.96
CA ILE A 118 4.66 3.58 -7.41
C ILE A 118 5.87 4.48 -7.15
N ASN A 119 5.73 5.79 -7.38
CA ASN A 119 6.79 6.80 -7.32
C ASN A 119 8.05 6.40 -8.11
N ASN A 120 7.87 5.94 -9.36
CA ASN A 120 8.96 5.58 -10.24
C ASN A 120 8.70 5.99 -11.70
N LYS A 121 9.18 7.17 -12.08
CA LYS A 121 9.02 7.74 -13.43
C LYS A 121 9.65 6.91 -14.55
N LYS A 122 10.62 6.03 -14.23
CA LYS A 122 11.37 5.24 -15.22
C LYS A 122 10.90 3.78 -15.31
N ALA A 123 9.91 3.37 -14.51
CA ALA A 123 9.44 1.99 -14.52
C ALA A 123 8.90 1.60 -15.90
N THR A 124 9.33 0.47 -16.45
CA THR A 124 8.82 -0.05 -17.73
C THR A 124 7.45 -0.72 -17.53
N LYS A 125 6.68 -0.89 -18.62
CA LYS A 125 5.41 -1.65 -18.57
C LYS A 125 5.63 -3.05 -17.99
N GLU A 126 6.69 -3.72 -18.43
CA GLU A 126 7.07 -5.05 -17.95
C GLU A 126 7.39 -5.07 -16.45
N GLN A 127 8.17 -4.10 -15.95
CA GLN A 127 8.45 -3.98 -14.52
C GLN A 127 7.18 -3.78 -13.70
N ILE A 128 6.23 -2.99 -14.21
CA ILE A 128 4.94 -2.76 -13.56
C ILE A 128 4.09 -4.04 -13.54
N ILE A 129 4.02 -4.76 -14.66
CA ILE A 129 3.29 -6.03 -14.76
C ILE A 129 3.87 -7.05 -13.78
N ASN A 130 5.19 -7.27 -13.83
CA ASN A 130 5.89 -8.19 -12.95
C ASN A 130 5.68 -7.81 -11.48
N PHE A 131 5.77 -6.53 -11.15
CA PHE A 131 5.50 -6.04 -9.80
C PHE A 131 4.10 -6.43 -9.30
N PHE A 132 3.03 -6.12 -10.05
CA PHE A 132 1.68 -6.42 -9.59
C PHE A 132 1.35 -7.91 -9.61
N VAL A 133 1.89 -8.67 -10.57
CA VAL A 133 1.78 -10.15 -10.60
C VAL A 133 2.47 -10.74 -9.37
N THR A 134 3.70 -10.33 -9.07
CA THR A 134 4.40 -10.77 -7.86
C THR A 134 3.66 -10.32 -6.61
N LEU A 135 3.25 -9.06 -6.50
CA LEU A 135 2.56 -8.55 -5.33
C LEU A 135 1.28 -9.35 -5.03
N SER A 136 0.44 -9.54 -6.04
CA SER A 136 -0.86 -10.19 -5.89
C SER A 136 -0.80 -11.72 -5.83
N GLY A 137 0.23 -12.34 -6.40
CA GLY A 137 0.23 -13.79 -6.67
C GLY A 137 -0.85 -14.20 -7.68
N LYS A 138 -1.36 -13.25 -8.47
CA LYS A 138 -2.37 -13.48 -9.51
C LYS A 138 -1.76 -13.29 -10.90
N LYS A 139 -2.39 -13.92 -11.90
CA LYS A 139 -2.07 -13.67 -13.31
C LYS A 139 -2.41 -12.22 -13.69
N GLU A 140 -1.67 -11.66 -14.64
CA GLU A 140 -1.86 -10.29 -15.15
C GLU A 140 -3.33 -9.93 -15.44
N LYS A 141 -4.04 -10.82 -16.15
CA LYS A 141 -5.46 -10.64 -16.51
C LYS A 141 -6.43 -10.51 -15.32
N ASN A 142 -5.97 -10.80 -14.11
CA ASN A 142 -6.76 -10.72 -12.88
C ASN A 142 -6.40 -9.49 -12.02
N ILE A 143 -5.55 -8.60 -12.53
CA ILE A 143 -5.19 -7.35 -11.86
C ILE A 143 -5.98 -6.21 -12.49
N ARG A 144 -6.66 -5.43 -11.66
CA ARG A 144 -7.58 -4.37 -12.08
C ARG A 144 -7.40 -3.11 -11.26
N PHE A 145 -7.69 -1.98 -11.89
CA PHE A 145 -7.63 -0.65 -11.29
C PHE A 145 -9.00 -0.03 -11.20
N TRP A 146 -9.22 0.74 -10.13
CA TRP A 146 -10.44 1.51 -9.91
C TRP A 146 -10.07 2.96 -9.62
N THR A 147 -10.71 3.87 -10.35
CA THR A 147 -10.62 5.31 -10.10
C THR A 147 -12.02 5.91 -10.31
N PRO A 148 -12.38 6.98 -9.58
CA PRO A 148 -13.73 7.54 -9.67
C PRO A 148 -13.97 8.23 -11.02
N SER A 149 -15.22 8.22 -11.47
CA SER A 149 -15.70 9.05 -12.58
C SER A 149 -15.61 10.54 -12.23
N GLN A 150 -15.62 11.43 -13.23
CA GLN A 150 -15.57 12.88 -12.97
C GLN A 150 -16.73 13.37 -12.08
N SER A 151 -17.93 12.81 -12.25
CA SER A 151 -19.07 13.12 -11.40
C SER A 151 -18.80 12.76 -9.93
N SER A 152 -18.14 11.63 -9.66
CA SER A 152 -17.78 11.22 -8.29
C SER A 152 -16.66 12.09 -7.70
N ARG A 153 -15.72 12.56 -8.54
CA ARG A 153 -14.65 13.49 -8.14
C ARG A 153 -15.21 14.84 -7.67
N LYS A 154 -16.26 15.36 -8.32
CA LYS A 154 -16.96 16.60 -7.93
C LYS A 154 -17.50 16.55 -6.50
N GLY A 155 -18.20 15.45 -6.17
CA GLY A 155 -18.81 15.28 -4.85
C GLY A 155 -17.80 14.95 -3.75
N LYS A 156 -16.75 14.20 -4.09
CA LYS A 156 -15.68 13.86 -3.15
C LYS A 156 -14.36 13.83 -3.92
N GLN A 157 -13.41 14.70 -3.60
CA GLN A 157 -12.12 14.78 -4.32
C GLN A 157 -11.02 13.89 -3.74
N VAL A 158 -11.05 13.67 -2.43
CA VAL A 158 -9.96 13.02 -1.71
C VAL A 158 -10.23 11.53 -1.60
N ARG A 159 -9.29 10.71 -2.08
CA ARG A 159 -9.34 9.25 -2.04
C ARG A 159 -8.07 8.66 -1.46
N SER A 160 -8.21 7.55 -0.75
CA SER A 160 -7.08 6.74 -0.31
C SER A 160 -6.78 5.66 -1.35
N VAL A 161 -5.50 5.32 -1.50
CA VAL A 161 -5.11 4.13 -2.26
C VAL A 161 -5.22 2.90 -1.38
N GLY A 162 -5.71 1.79 -1.92
CA GLY A 162 -5.74 0.52 -1.21
C GLY A 162 -5.70 -0.70 -2.12
N LEU A 163 -5.41 -1.85 -1.52
CA LEU A 163 -5.17 -3.12 -2.22
C LEU A 163 -6.03 -4.23 -1.62
N TYR A 164 -6.72 -5.01 -2.45
CA TYR A 164 -7.56 -6.12 -1.97
C TYR A 164 -7.83 -7.19 -3.02
N PHE A 165 -8.25 -8.37 -2.57
CA PHE A 165 -8.93 -9.34 -3.40
C PHE A 165 -10.44 -9.11 -3.30
N ASN A 166 -11.11 -9.05 -4.45
CA ASN A 166 -12.57 -9.05 -4.47
C ASN A 166 -13.12 -10.49 -4.37
N ASP A 167 -14.44 -10.64 -4.27
CA ASP A 167 -15.12 -11.94 -4.14
C ASP A 167 -14.87 -12.90 -5.31
N LEU A 168 -14.44 -12.38 -6.46
CA LEU A 168 -14.06 -13.17 -7.64
C LEU A 168 -12.56 -13.55 -7.64
N GLY A 169 -11.86 -13.33 -6.52
CA GLY A 169 -10.44 -13.61 -6.36
C GLY A 169 -9.51 -12.74 -7.22
N ARG A 170 -10.01 -11.61 -7.74
CA ARG A 170 -9.25 -10.65 -8.56
C ARG A 170 -8.57 -9.63 -7.67
N PHE A 171 -7.36 -9.24 -8.04
CA PHE A 171 -6.60 -8.22 -7.31
C PHE A 171 -6.97 -6.83 -7.79
N ILE A 172 -7.39 -5.99 -6.84
CA ILE A 172 -7.81 -4.62 -7.10
C ILE A 172 -6.81 -3.64 -6.51
N VAL A 173 -6.39 -2.68 -7.33
CA VAL A 173 -5.69 -1.46 -6.92
C VAL A 173 -6.72 -0.32 -6.95
N GLY A 174 -7.22 0.05 -5.77
CA GLY A 174 -8.26 1.06 -5.62
C GLY A 174 -7.68 2.45 -5.40
N GLY A 175 -8.20 3.43 -6.13
CA GLY A 175 -7.96 4.86 -5.96
C GLY A 175 -9.27 5.65 -5.78
N ASP A 176 -10.34 4.97 -5.41
CA ASP A 176 -11.73 5.42 -5.37
C ASP A 176 -12.39 5.31 -3.98
N ASN A 177 -11.69 4.72 -3.00
CA ASN A 177 -12.14 4.59 -1.61
C ASN A 177 -12.00 5.87 -0.80
N TRP A 178 -12.96 6.13 0.09
CA TRP A 178 -12.99 7.35 0.88
C TRP A 178 -12.08 7.23 2.12
N PHE A 179 -11.08 8.11 2.21
CA PHE A 179 -10.05 8.09 3.24
C PHE A 179 -10.55 8.16 4.71
N VAL A 180 -11.78 8.62 4.95
CA VAL A 180 -12.44 8.66 6.28
C VAL A 180 -13.62 7.69 6.43
N GLY A 181 -14.12 7.13 5.34
CA GLY A 181 -15.34 6.30 5.35
C GLY A 181 -15.02 4.81 5.36
N ASP A 182 -14.02 4.41 4.57
CA ASP A 182 -13.71 3.01 4.36
C ASP A 182 -12.56 2.60 5.29
N GLY A 183 -12.76 1.54 6.07
CA GLY A 183 -11.76 1.01 6.99
C GLY A 183 -11.13 -0.26 6.46
N GLY A 184 -9.81 -0.40 6.60
CA GLY A 184 -9.08 -1.62 6.26
C GLY A 184 -7.87 -1.83 7.16
N LEU A 185 -7.06 -2.84 6.83
CA LEU A 185 -5.84 -3.14 7.57
C LEU A 185 -4.75 -2.12 7.19
N SER A 186 -3.81 -1.86 8.08
CA SER A 186 -2.63 -1.05 7.77
C SER A 186 -1.36 -1.74 8.28
N ARG A 187 -0.23 -1.40 7.65
CA ARG A 187 1.09 -1.91 8.04
C ARG A 187 2.04 -0.74 8.22
N GLY A 188 2.94 -0.87 9.20
CA GLY A 188 4.09 0.02 9.33
C GLY A 188 5.31 -0.52 8.58
N VAL A 189 6.25 0.35 8.28
CA VAL A 189 7.54 0.00 7.66
C VAL A 189 8.67 0.77 8.35
N ILE A 190 9.85 0.14 8.45
CA ILE A 190 11.09 0.77 8.90
C ILE A 190 11.97 1.10 7.69
N ILE A 191 12.34 2.37 7.58
CA ILE A 191 13.15 2.99 6.55
C ILE A 191 14.32 3.67 7.26
N ASP A 192 15.56 3.31 6.91
CA ASP A 192 16.73 3.78 7.65
C ASP A 192 16.94 5.31 7.61
N SER A 193 16.41 5.99 6.58
CA SER A 193 16.48 7.44 6.43
C SER A 193 15.42 8.22 7.23
N ALA A 194 14.43 7.55 7.83
CA ALA A 194 13.35 8.19 8.57
C ALA A 194 13.68 8.29 10.07
N LYS A 195 13.16 9.34 10.75
CA LYS A 195 13.34 9.55 12.20
C LYS A 195 12.45 8.59 13.01
N GLN A 196 12.75 7.29 12.95
CA GLN A 196 11.95 6.23 13.56
C GLN A 196 12.54 5.74 14.87
N THR A 197 11.69 5.40 15.83
CA THR A 197 12.15 4.60 16.96
C THR A 197 12.38 3.17 16.51
N LYS A 198 13.66 2.77 16.35
CA LYS A 198 14.06 1.36 16.24
C LYS A 198 13.72 0.66 17.56
N LYS A 199 12.45 0.32 17.81
CA LYS A 199 12.11 -0.56 18.93
C LYS A 199 12.68 -1.93 18.61
N ARG A 200 13.87 -2.24 19.15
CA ARG A 200 14.37 -3.60 19.35
C ARG A 200 13.29 -4.36 20.15
N ARG A 201 12.34 -5.00 19.47
CA ARG A 201 11.48 -6.01 20.10
C ARG A 201 12.40 -7.19 20.42
N LYS A 202 12.97 -7.20 21.64
CA LYS A 202 13.55 -8.41 22.22
C LYS A 202 12.43 -9.45 22.22
N SER A 203 12.55 -10.48 21.38
CA SER A 203 11.76 -11.69 21.53
C SER A 203 12.03 -12.22 22.94
N LYS A 204 11.03 -12.19 23.80
CA LYS A 204 11.09 -12.94 25.07
C LYS A 204 10.95 -14.42 24.73
N CYS A 205 11.99 -15.04 24.19
CA CYS A 205 12.18 -16.47 24.32
C CYS A 205 12.60 -16.73 25.78
N ARG A 206 11.61 -16.88 26.67
CA ARG A 206 11.83 -17.52 27.97
C ARG A 206 12.03 -19.01 27.70
N PHE A 207 13.27 -19.41 27.42
CA PHE A 207 13.68 -20.80 27.59
C PHE A 207 13.66 -21.07 29.10
N LYS A 208 12.60 -21.71 29.60
CA LYS A 208 12.63 -22.34 30.93
C LYS A 208 13.62 -23.50 30.85
N ARG A 209 14.83 -23.33 31.39
CA ARG A 209 15.72 -24.45 31.73
C ARG A 209 14.99 -25.32 32.76
N MET A 210 14.46 -26.47 32.33
CA MET A 210 14.18 -27.57 33.26
C MET A 210 15.52 -28.18 33.65
N VAL A 211 15.91 -27.95 34.90
CA VAL A 211 16.99 -28.68 35.55
C VAL A 211 16.51 -30.12 35.75
N LYS A 212 17.07 -31.07 34.99
CA LYS A 212 17.00 -32.49 35.34
C LYS A 212 17.79 -32.68 36.63
N LYS A 213 17.11 -32.91 37.75
CA LYS A 213 17.72 -33.49 38.95
C LYS A 213 17.67 -35.00 38.81
N SER A 214 18.73 -35.56 38.25
CA SER A 214 19.08 -36.96 38.41
C SER A 214 19.59 -37.15 39.84
N ARG A 215 18.86 -37.89 40.67
CA ARG A 215 19.45 -38.58 41.82
C ARG A 215 19.15 -40.07 41.65
N LYS A 216 20.21 -40.79 41.30
CA LYS A 216 20.40 -42.20 41.62
C LYS A 216 21.06 -42.28 43.00
N ASN A 217 20.88 -43.44 43.61
CA ASN A 217 21.30 -43.92 44.92
C ASN A 217 20.32 -43.56 46.04
#